data_AF-A0A1N7CF38-F1
#
_entry.id   AF-A0A1N7CF38-F1
#
_cell.length_a   1.000
_cell.length_b   1.000
_cell.length_c   1.000
_cell.angle_alpha   90.00
_cell.angle_beta   90.00
_cell.angle_gamma   90.00
#
_symmetry.space_group_name_H-M   'P 1'
#
loop_
_entity.id
_entity.type
_entity.pdbx_description
1 polymer ?
#
loop_
_entity_poly.entity_id
_entity_poly.type
_entity_poly.pdbx_seq_one_letter_code
_entity_poly.pdbx_strand_id
1 'polypeptide(L)'
;MRRVGICEERGTGVDKVVFETEFHQLPAPIWEKQEGAFRVTLFAPKALRDMDKHEKVHACYLHACLRYVNREPVTNTSLRERFRVEPGNAAIVSRIIRDAIEAGRIKPVEEGQAKKAARYLPWWA
;
A
#
# COMPACT_ATOMS: atom_id res chain seq x y z
N MET A 1 -23.62 16.45 -1.11
CA MET A 1 -22.30 16.62 -0.46
C MET A 1 -21.26 17.30 -1.35
N ARG A 2 -21.05 16.90 -2.63
CA ARG A 2 -20.11 17.62 -3.53
C ARG A 2 -20.44 19.10 -3.75
N ARG A 3 -21.70 19.42 -4.07
CA ARG A 3 -22.17 20.81 -4.28
C ARG A 3 -22.09 21.71 -3.03
N VAL A 4 -21.91 21.11 -1.86
CA VAL A 4 -21.74 21.82 -0.58
C VAL A 4 -20.32 21.67 -0.02
N GLY A 5 -19.35 21.23 -0.85
CA GLY A 5 -17.93 21.20 -0.51
C GLY A 5 -17.46 20.07 0.41
N ILE A 6 -18.30 19.06 0.69
CA ILE A 6 -17.99 17.98 1.64
C ILE A 6 -17.38 16.74 0.97
N CYS A 7 -17.76 16.44 -0.27
CA CYS A 7 -17.24 15.26 -0.99
C CYS A 7 -16.47 15.66 -2.24
N GLU A 8 -15.34 14.99 -2.44
CA GLU A 8 -14.48 15.16 -3.60
C GLU A 8 -14.90 14.28 -4.78
N GLU A 9 -14.22 14.43 -5.91
CA GLU A 9 -14.52 13.70 -7.14
C GLU A 9 -13.71 12.41 -7.25
N ARG A 10 -14.27 11.45 -8.00
CA ARG A 10 -13.51 10.36 -8.63
C ARG A 10 -12.76 9.45 -7.65
N GLY A 11 -13.15 9.41 -6.38
CA GLY A 11 -12.54 8.55 -5.35
C GLY A 11 -11.30 9.13 -4.66
N THR A 12 -10.92 10.39 -4.94
CA THR A 12 -9.76 11.08 -4.34
C THR A 12 -9.73 11.07 -2.81
N GLY A 13 -10.89 11.04 -2.15
CA GLY A 13 -10.97 10.88 -0.70
C GLY A 13 -10.36 9.56 -0.21
N VAL A 14 -10.47 8.47 -0.98
CA VAL A 14 -9.84 7.18 -0.65
C VAL A 14 -8.32 7.29 -0.76
N ASP A 15 -7.82 7.90 -1.83
CA ASP A 15 -6.39 8.10 -2.04
C ASP A 15 -5.78 8.92 -0.90
N LYS A 16 -6.49 9.96 -0.42
CA LYS A 16 -6.11 10.75 0.74
C LYS A 16 -6.08 9.92 2.01
N VAL A 17 -7.10 9.10 2.27
CA VAL A 17 -7.10 8.20 3.44
C VAL A 17 -5.92 7.25 3.39
N VAL A 18 -5.62 6.66 2.23
CA VAL A 18 -4.43 5.80 2.07
C VAL A 18 -3.16 6.60 2.35
N PHE A 19 -3.00 7.78 1.73
CA PHE A 19 -1.86 8.66 1.97
C PHE A 19 -1.68 9.01 3.45
N GLU A 20 -2.73 9.39 4.16
CA GLU A 20 -2.66 9.71 5.60
C GLU A 20 -2.26 8.48 6.42
N THR A 21 -2.72 7.29 6.05
CA THR A 21 -2.25 6.06 6.71
C THR A 21 -0.77 5.79 6.42
N GLU A 22 -0.25 6.20 5.26
CA GLU A 22 1.17 6.15 4.91
C GLU A 22 1.99 7.11 5.74
N PHE A 23 1.58 8.37 5.73
CA PHE A 23 2.24 9.47 6.39
C PHE A 23 2.37 9.24 7.91
N HIS A 24 1.30 8.77 8.53
CA HIS A 24 1.24 8.46 9.95
C HIS A 24 1.73 7.05 10.32
N GLN A 25 2.20 6.25 9.35
CA GLN A 25 2.63 4.85 9.54
C GLN A 25 1.58 3.97 10.23
N LEU A 26 0.30 4.21 9.92
CA LEU A 26 -0.77 3.38 10.42
C LEU A 26 -0.84 2.08 9.59
N PRO A 27 -1.37 0.99 10.16
CA PRO A 27 -1.79 -0.15 9.37
C PRO A 27 -2.73 0.30 8.24
N ALA A 28 -2.66 -0.44 7.14
CA ALA A 28 -3.50 -0.19 6.00
C ALA A 28 -4.99 -0.34 6.35
N PRO A 29 -5.85 0.60 5.93
CA PRO A 29 -7.30 0.47 6.10
C PRO A 29 -7.82 -0.79 5.44
N ILE A 30 -8.86 -1.38 6.03
CA ILE A 30 -9.55 -2.53 5.45
C ILE A 30 -10.92 -2.09 4.94
N TRP A 31 -11.26 -2.53 3.73
CA TRP A 31 -12.57 -2.30 3.12
C TRP A 31 -13.30 -3.62 2.97
N GLU A 32 -14.53 -3.67 3.49
CA GLU A 32 -15.35 -4.87 3.53
C GLU A 32 -16.73 -4.56 2.96
N LYS A 33 -17.16 -5.38 2.00
CA LYS A 33 -18.54 -5.39 1.56
C LYS A 33 -19.33 -6.29 2.49
N GLN A 34 -20.37 -5.74 3.10
CA GLN A 34 -21.35 -6.48 3.89
C GLN A 34 -22.68 -6.45 3.16
N GLU A 35 -23.61 -7.32 3.56
CA GLU A 35 -24.95 -7.28 3.01
C GLU A 35 -25.62 -5.95 3.41
N GLY A 36 -26.02 -5.15 2.41
CA GLY A 36 -26.64 -3.84 2.62
C GLY A 36 -25.71 -2.73 3.14
N ALA A 37 -24.40 -2.98 3.35
CA ALA A 37 -23.47 -1.99 3.88
C ALA A 37 -22.04 -2.12 3.33
N PHE A 38 -21.29 -1.04 3.43
CA PHE A 38 -19.85 -1.03 3.17
C PHE A 38 -19.15 -0.53 4.43
N ARG A 39 -18.19 -1.32 4.93
CA ARG A 39 -17.45 -1.01 6.14
C ARG A 39 -16.02 -0.68 5.79
N VAL A 40 -15.51 0.38 6.41
CA VAL A 40 -14.10 0.76 6.34
C VAL A 40 -13.56 0.82 7.76
N THR A 41 -12.47 0.10 8.01
CA THR A 41 -11.84 0.05 9.32
C THR A 41 -10.48 0.73 9.25
N LEU A 42 -10.28 1.76 10.07
CA LEU A 42 -9.00 2.41 10.32
C LEU A 42 -8.40 1.90 11.62
N PHE A 43 -7.09 1.78 11.66
CA PHE A 43 -6.38 1.20 12.80
C PHE A 43 -5.54 2.25 13.53
N ALA A 44 -5.42 2.07 14.83
CA ALA A 44 -4.43 2.79 15.64
C ALA A 44 -3.00 2.39 15.24
N PRO A 45 -1.98 3.19 15.62
CA PRO A 45 -0.58 2.86 15.35
C PRO A 45 -0.22 1.45 15.83
N LYS A 46 0.49 0.70 14.99
CA LYS A 46 0.98 -0.65 15.25
C LYS A 46 2.35 -0.79 14.61
N ALA A 47 3.35 -1.28 15.35
CA ALA A 47 4.69 -1.40 14.80
C ALA A 47 4.75 -2.49 13.71
N LEU A 48 5.61 -2.32 12.71
CA LEU A 48 5.76 -3.28 11.60
C LEU A 48 6.04 -4.71 12.08
N ARG A 49 6.78 -4.86 13.18
CA ARG A 49 7.09 -6.18 13.77
C ARG A 49 5.85 -6.90 14.31
N ASP A 50 4.85 -6.13 14.74
CA ASP A 50 3.61 -6.64 15.34
C ASP A 50 2.54 -6.90 14.27
N MET A 51 2.74 -6.38 13.04
CA MET A 51 1.86 -6.67 11.91
C MET A 51 2.07 -8.11 11.42
N ASP A 52 0.98 -8.79 11.11
CA ASP A 52 1.01 -10.10 10.49
C ASP A 52 1.38 -10.03 9.00
N LYS A 53 1.48 -11.19 8.35
CA LYS A 53 1.82 -11.28 6.92
C LYS A 53 0.76 -10.63 6.03
N HIS A 54 -0.52 -10.81 6.34
CA HIS A 54 -1.62 -10.28 5.55
C HIS A 54 -1.70 -8.75 5.65
N GLU A 55 -1.54 -8.18 6.84
CA GLU A 55 -1.47 -6.74 7.07
C GLU A 55 -0.33 -6.10 6.27
N LYS A 56 0.86 -6.71 6.28
CA LYS A 56 2.03 -6.25 5.52
C LYS A 56 1.80 -6.29 4.01
N VAL A 57 1.25 -7.40 3.51
CA VAL A 57 0.92 -7.56 2.08
C VAL A 57 -0.15 -6.56 1.64
N HIS A 58 -1.17 -6.36 2.47
CA HIS A 58 -2.24 -5.41 2.20
C HIS A 58 -1.72 -3.97 2.18
N ALA A 59 -0.87 -3.59 3.14
CA ALA A 59 -0.20 -2.29 3.12
C ALA A 59 0.67 -2.08 1.87
N CYS A 60 1.43 -3.12 1.46
CA CYS A 60 2.19 -3.07 0.22
C CYS A 60 1.31 -2.89 -1.02
N TYR A 61 0.14 -3.54 -1.05
CA TYR A 61 -0.81 -3.40 -2.14
C TYR A 61 -1.37 -1.98 -2.25
N LEU A 62 -1.82 -1.39 -1.14
CA LEU A 62 -2.35 -0.02 -1.15
C LEU A 62 -1.29 1.01 -1.49
N HIS A 63 -0.06 0.81 -1.01
CA HIS A 63 1.08 1.63 -1.43
C HIS A 63 1.29 1.55 -2.95
N ALA A 64 1.14 0.36 -3.55
CA ALA A 64 1.20 0.20 -4.99
C ALA A 64 0.08 0.93 -5.73
N CYS A 65 -1.15 0.87 -5.22
CA CYS A 65 -2.28 1.60 -5.79
C CYS A 65 -2.05 3.11 -5.72
N LEU A 66 -1.62 3.63 -4.56
CA LEU A 66 -1.37 5.06 -4.36
C LEU A 66 -0.24 5.56 -5.28
N ARG A 67 0.87 4.80 -5.38
CA ARG A 67 1.97 5.13 -6.29
C ARG A 67 1.52 5.11 -7.74
N TYR A 68 0.71 4.12 -8.15
CA TYR A 68 0.17 4.03 -9.50
C TYR A 68 -0.69 5.24 -9.89
N VAL A 69 -1.62 5.67 -9.02
CA VAL A 69 -2.45 6.86 -9.31
C VAL A 69 -1.60 8.13 -9.40
N ASN A 70 -0.48 8.18 -8.70
CA ASN A 70 0.53 9.24 -8.79
C ASN A 70 1.50 9.07 -9.97
N ARG A 71 1.31 8.06 -10.83
CA ARG A 71 2.19 7.71 -11.97
C ARG A 71 3.62 7.36 -11.57
N GLU A 72 3.77 6.77 -10.38
CA GLU A 72 5.04 6.31 -9.83
C GLU A 72 5.02 4.78 -9.64
N PRO A 73 6.15 4.09 -9.85
CA PRO A 73 6.26 2.66 -9.53
C PRO A 73 6.55 2.45 -8.04
N VAL A 74 6.18 1.31 -7.47
CA VAL A 74 6.72 0.89 -6.16
C VAL A 74 8.17 0.49 -6.32
N THR A 75 9.02 0.93 -5.39
CA THR A 75 10.43 0.53 -5.30
C THR A 75 10.73 0.03 -3.90
N ASN A 76 11.88 -0.63 -3.72
CA ASN A 76 12.34 -1.00 -2.37
C ASN A 76 12.51 0.25 -1.49
N THR A 77 12.94 1.37 -2.06
CA THR A 77 13.10 2.64 -1.35
C THR A 77 11.76 3.20 -0.88
N SER A 78 10.76 3.26 -1.76
CA SER A 78 9.45 3.81 -1.40
C SER A 78 8.74 2.99 -0.34
N LEU A 79 8.85 1.65 -0.42
CA LEU A 79 8.25 0.78 0.57
C LEU A 79 9.03 0.82 1.91
N ARG A 80 10.34 1.06 1.88
CA ARG A 80 11.15 1.30 3.07
C ARG A 80 10.73 2.59 3.78
N GLU A 81 10.45 3.65 3.03
CA GLU A 81 9.92 4.92 3.55
C GLU A 81 8.52 4.73 4.17
N ARG A 82 7.62 4.02 3.46
CA ARG A 82 6.27 3.69 3.96
C ARG A 82 6.28 3.05 5.35
N PHE A 83 7.22 2.13 5.58
CA PHE A 83 7.31 1.39 6.83
C PHE A 83 8.37 1.93 7.82
N ARG A 84 9.01 3.06 7.52
CA ARG A 84 10.18 3.61 8.26
C ARG A 84 11.19 2.54 8.66
N VAL A 85 11.58 1.72 7.69
CA VAL A 85 12.57 0.67 7.90
C VAL A 85 13.97 1.26 7.76
N GLU A 86 14.77 1.15 8.81
CA GLU A 86 16.18 1.55 8.79
C GLU A 86 16.98 0.79 7.73
N PRO A 87 18.02 1.40 7.11
CA PRO A 87 18.82 0.77 6.06
C PRO A 87 19.34 -0.64 6.42
N GLY A 88 19.73 -0.86 7.69
CA GLY A 88 20.22 -2.16 8.17
C GLY A 88 19.17 -3.28 8.14
N ASN A 89 17.88 -2.95 8.06
CA ASN A 89 16.76 -3.89 8.07
C ASN A 89 16.09 -4.04 6.70
N ALA A 90 16.73 -3.61 5.61
CA ALA A 90 16.15 -3.62 4.26
C ALA A 90 15.61 -4.99 3.80
N ALA A 91 16.14 -6.09 4.34
CA ALA A 91 15.68 -7.44 4.04
C ALA A 91 14.18 -7.68 4.35
N ILE A 92 13.59 -6.98 5.33
CA ILE A 92 12.16 -7.11 5.63
C ILE A 92 11.29 -6.59 4.48
N VAL A 93 11.72 -5.51 3.82
CA VAL A 93 11.00 -4.90 2.70
C VAL A 93 11.00 -5.84 1.51
N SER A 94 12.15 -6.43 1.18
CA SER A 94 12.24 -7.41 0.09
C SER A 94 11.39 -8.66 0.36
N ARG A 95 11.27 -9.08 1.63
CA ARG A 95 10.37 -10.18 2.02
C ARG A 95 8.89 -9.81 1.80
N ILE A 96 8.48 -8.61 2.23
CA ILE A 96 7.10 -8.12 2.05
C ILE A 96 6.75 -8.04 0.56
N ILE A 97 7.66 -7.53 -0.27
CA ILE A 97 7.45 -7.47 -1.73
C ILE A 97 7.25 -8.87 -2.31
N ARG A 98 8.11 -9.82 -1.94
CA ARG A 98 7.98 -11.21 -2.40
C ARG A 98 6.64 -11.80 -1.96
N ASP A 99 6.27 -11.65 -0.70
CA ASP A 99 5.00 -12.13 -0.16
C ASP A 99 3.80 -11.51 -0.90
N ALA A 100 3.89 -10.24 -1.30
CA ALA A 100 2.84 -9.54 -2.04
C ALA A 100 2.75 -9.99 -3.51
N ILE A 101 3.87 -10.34 -4.14
CA ILE A 101 3.90 -10.96 -5.48
C ILE A 101 3.29 -12.36 -5.42
N GLU A 102 3.71 -13.18 -4.45
CA GLU A 102 3.18 -14.54 -4.23
C GLU A 102 1.67 -14.52 -3.96
N ALA A 103 1.19 -13.52 -3.23
CA ALA A 103 -0.24 -13.30 -2.98
C ALA A 103 -1.00 -12.69 -4.16
N GLY A 104 -0.36 -12.46 -5.31
CA GLY A 104 -0.98 -11.90 -6.51
C GLY A 104 -1.48 -10.45 -6.34
N ARG A 105 -0.90 -9.68 -5.41
CA ARG A 105 -1.32 -8.30 -5.13
C ARG A 105 -0.54 -7.27 -5.93
N ILE A 106 0.72 -7.54 -6.20
CA ILE A 106 1.58 -6.69 -7.03
C ILE A 106 2.30 -7.53 -8.06
N LYS A 107 2.81 -6.90 -9.12
CA LYS A 107 3.62 -7.54 -10.15
C LYS A 107 4.84 -6.69 -10.51
N PRO A 108 5.94 -7.31 -10.97
CA PRO A 108 7.07 -6.57 -11.53
C PRO A 108 6.64 -5.77 -12.78
N VAL A 109 7.27 -4.62 -13.02
CA VAL A 109 7.05 -3.84 -14.25
C VAL A 109 7.54 -4.60 -15.49
N GLU A 110 8.70 -5.24 -15.37
CA GLU A 110 9.33 -6.05 -16.42
C GLU A 110 9.75 -7.40 -15.82
N GLU A 111 9.50 -8.48 -16.56
CA GLU A 111 10.00 -9.81 -16.20
C GLU A 111 11.53 -9.83 -16.26
N GLY A 112 12.18 -10.42 -15.24
CA GLY A 112 13.64 -10.50 -15.18
C GLY A 112 14.37 -9.20 -14.83
N GLN A 113 13.65 -8.16 -14.40
CA GLN A 113 14.27 -6.89 -13.98
C GLN A 113 15.40 -7.06 -12.97
N ALA A 114 16.49 -6.31 -13.15
CA ALA A 114 17.62 -6.32 -12.23
C ALA A 114 17.21 -5.84 -10.84
N LYS A 115 17.71 -6.51 -9.79
CA LYS A 115 17.34 -6.23 -8.38
C LYS A 115 17.47 -4.75 -7.98
N LYS A 116 18.46 -4.04 -8.54
CA LYS A 116 18.74 -2.63 -8.23
C LYS A 116 17.76 -1.65 -8.90
N ALA A 117 17.14 -2.05 -10.01
CA ALA A 117 16.16 -1.27 -10.76
C ALA A 117 14.74 -1.84 -10.61
N ALA A 118 14.52 -2.71 -9.61
CA ALA A 118 13.26 -3.41 -9.46
C ALA A 118 12.12 -2.46 -9.09
N ARG A 119 11.09 -2.47 -9.96
CA ARG A 119 9.88 -1.66 -9.89
C ARG A 119 8.66 -2.57 -9.90
N TYR A 120 7.62 -2.19 -9.18
CA TYR A 120 6.40 -2.97 -9.06
C TYR A 120 5.15 -2.11 -9.24
N LEU A 121 4.08 -2.74 -9.72
CA LEU A 121 2.77 -2.14 -9.93
C LEU A 121 1.70 -3.00 -9.25
N PRO A 122 0.49 -2.46 -9.00
CA PRO A 122 -0.67 -3.29 -8.69
C PRO A 122 -0.86 -4.40 -9.73
N TRP A 123 -1.36 -5.55 -9.32
CA TRP A 123 -1.50 -6.71 -10.21
C TRP A 123 -2.32 -6.41 -11.49
N TRP A 124 -3.32 -5.54 -11.39
CA TRP A 124 -4.24 -5.16 -12.47
C TRP A 124 -3.71 -4.05 -13.40
N ALA A 125 -2.62 -3.39 -13.01
CA ALA A 125 -2.09 -2.19 -13.67
C ALA A 125 -1.19 -2.49 -14.88
#